data_AF-A0ABC9VA29-F1
#
_entry.id   AF-A0ABC9VA29-F1
#
_cell.length_a   1.000
_cell.length_b   1.000
_cell.length_c   1.000
_cell.angle_alpha   90.00
_cell.angle_beta   90.00
_cell.angle_gamma   90.00
#
_symmetry.space_group_name_H-M   'P 1'
#
loop_
_entity.id
_entity.type
_entity.pdbx_description
1 polymer ?
#
loop_
_entity_poly.entity_id
_entity_poly.type
_entity_poly.pdbx_seq_one_letter_code
_entity_poly.pdbx_strand_id
1 'polypeptide(L)' 'MFEIVGRLRCPLCSEPVQLDDKVFLDYINTIVHQKCYYKSSKRQLLPIKDKGPFKKMLLKYPFFHEDDADDSM' A
#
# COMPACT_ATOMS: atom_id res chain seq x y z
N MET A 1 -8.21 13.75 -6.65
CA MET A 1 -6.81 13.52 -6.23
C MET A 1 -6.88 12.37 -5.24
N PHE A 2 -6.00 11.36 -5.30
CA PHE A 2 -6.10 10.21 -4.39
C PHE A 2 -5.87 10.64 -2.94
N GLU A 3 -6.91 10.68 -2.11
CA GLU A 3 -6.81 11.17 -0.71
C GLU A 3 -5.90 10.33 0.18
N ILE A 4 -5.68 9.07 -0.20
CA ILE A 4 -4.83 8.12 0.53
C ILE A 4 -3.32 8.40 0.39
N VAL A 5 -2.93 9.21 -0.60
CA VAL A 5 -1.52 9.56 -0.85
C VAL A 5 -1.00 10.42 0.30
N GLY A 6 0.03 9.93 0.99
CA GLY A 6 0.60 10.59 2.18
C GLY A 6 -0.04 10.19 3.51
N ARG A 7 -1.24 9.58 3.50
CA ARG A 7 -1.87 8.97 4.70
C ARG A 7 -1.37 7.54 4.93
N LEU A 8 -1.19 6.78 3.84
CA LEU A 8 -0.72 5.40 3.90
C LEU A 8 0.76 5.34 4.32
N ARG A 9 1.07 4.58 5.37
CA ARG A 9 2.43 4.39 5.89
C ARG A 9 2.87 2.95 5.77
N CYS A 10 4.14 2.76 5.48
CA CYS A 10 4.74 1.43 5.45
C CYS A 10 4.86 0.88 6.89
N PRO A 11 4.37 -0.34 7.18
CA PRO A 11 4.38 -0.93 8.53
C PRO A 11 5.78 -1.31 9.03
N LEU A 12 6.80 -1.20 8.19
CA LEU A 12 8.18 -1.54 8.52
C LEU A 12 9.02 -0.32 8.90
N CYS A 13 8.84 0.83 8.23
CA CYS A 13 9.59 2.06 8.50
C CYS A 13 8.74 3.22 9.00
N SER A 14 7.41 3.10 9.02
CA SER A 14 6.46 4.15 9.39
C SER A 14 6.52 5.44 8.52
N GLU A 15 7.30 5.42 7.44
CA GLU A 15 7.35 6.50 6.45
C GLU A 15 6.09 6.46 5.57
N PRO A 16 5.58 7.64 5.15
CA PRO A 16 4.49 7.71 4.18
C PRO A 16 4.93 7.11 2.84
N VAL A 17 4.00 6.44 2.15
CA VAL A 17 4.21 5.86 0.83
C VAL A 17 3.91 6.92 -0.23
N GLN A 18 4.89 7.21 -1.09
CA GLN A 18 4.75 8.15 -2.20
C GLN A 18 4.36 7.45 -3.50
N LEU A 19 3.83 8.21 -4.47
CA LEU A 19 3.32 7.68 -5.75
C LEU A 19 4.35 6.88 -6.55
N ASP A 20 5.62 7.32 -6.53
CA ASP A 20 6.71 6.69 -7.26
C ASP A 20 7.48 5.64 -6.44
N ASP A 21 7.10 5.45 -5.17
CA ASP A 21 7.69 4.41 -4.35
C ASP A 21 7.38 3.03 -4.91
N LYS A 22 8.42 2.19 -5.03
CA LYS A 22 8.23 0.77 -5.31
C LYS A 22 7.70 0.07 -4.08
N VAL A 23 6.54 -0.55 -4.21
CA VAL A 23 5.81 -1.23 -3.14
C VAL A 23 5.42 -2.65 -3.51
N PHE A 24 5.19 -3.43 -2.47
CA PHE A 24 4.48 -4.69 -2.52
C PHE A 24 3.08 -4.51 -1.92
N LEU A 25 2.10 -5.13 -2.57
CA LEU A 25 0.77 -5.36 -2.05
C LEU A 25 0.67 -6.82 -1.65
N ASP A 26 0.28 -7.11 -0.42
CA ASP A 26 0.04 -8.48 0.04
C ASP A 26 -1.42 -8.92 -0.15
N TYR A 27 -1.71 -10.17 0.23
CA TYR A 27 -3.05 -10.75 0.08
C TYR A 27 -4.13 -10.07 0.95
N ILE A 28 -3.77 -9.48 2.10
CA ILE A 28 -4.69 -8.75 2.99
C ILE A 28 -4.72 -7.24 2.70
N ASN A 29 -4.20 -6.84 1.54
CA ASN A 29 -4.13 -5.46 1.06
C ASN A 29 -3.19 -4.52 1.86
N THR A 30 -2.15 -5.04 2.50
CA THR A 30 -1.09 -4.23 3.11
C THR A 30 -0.11 -3.74 2.05
N ILE A 31 0.22 -2.45 2.08
CA ILE A 31 1.27 -1.86 1.27
C ILE A 31 2.57 -1.75 2.07
N VAL A 32 3.65 -2.28 1.50
CA VAL A 32 5.00 -2.25 2.10
C VAL A 32 6.01 -1.77 1.07
N HIS A 33 6.91 -0.87 1.45
CA HIS A 33 8.02 -0.50 0.56
C HIS A 33 8.86 -1.72 0.19
N GLN A 34 9.20 -1.85 -1.08
CA GLN A 34 10.04 -2.94 -1.58
C GLN A 34 11.41 -2.96 -0.87
N LYS A 35 12.00 -1.78 -0.61
CA LYS A 35 13.25 -1.64 0.17
C LYS A 35 13.12 -2.20 1.59
N CYS A 36 11.97 -2.03 2.23
CA CYS A 36 11.74 -2.46 3.60
C CYS A 36 11.44 -3.96 3.67
N TYR A 37 10.70 -4.48 2.68
CA TYR A 37 10.41 -5.91 2.55
C TYR A 37 11.69 -6.75 2.57
N TYR A 38 12.68 -6.42 1.74
CA TYR A 38 13.94 -7.19 1.69
C TYR A 38 14.83 -7.03 2.92
N LYS A 39 14.75 -5.89 3.63
CA LYS A 39 15.48 -5.67 4.89
C LYS A 39 14.87 -6.44 6.06
N SER A 40 13.59 -6.78 5.98
CA SER A 40 12.86 -7.47 7.03
C SER A 40 13.01 -8.98 6.92
N SER A 41 14.25 -9.49 7.08
CA SER A 41 14.57 -10.93 7.01
C SER A 41 13.89 -11.79 8.09
N LYS A 42 13.10 -11.20 8.99
CA LYS A 42 12.50 -11.86 10.17
C LYS A 42 10.98 -11.70 10.31
N ARG A 43 10.31 -10.86 9.51
CA ARG A 43 8.83 -10.81 9.54
C ARG A 43 8.31 -11.77 8.48
N GLN A 44 7.48 -12.72 8.88
CA GLN A 44 6.65 -13.50 7.95
C GLN A 44 5.71 -12.52 7.25
N LEU A 45 6.18 -11.95 6.15
CA LEU A 45 5.37 -11.11 5.30
C LEU A 45 4.45 -12.04 4.51
N LEU A 46 3.19 -11.64 4.43
CA LEU A 46 2.18 -12.40 3.72
C LEU A 46 2.54 -12.54 2.24
N PRO A 47 1.99 -13.54 1.54
CA PRO A 47 2.24 -13.73 0.12
C PRO A 47 1.99 -12.44 -0.67
N ILE A 48 2.94 -12.08 -1.54
CA ILE A 48 2.84 -10.89 -2.38
C ILE A 48 1.76 -11.14 -3.43
N LYS A 49 0.75 -10.27 -3.45
CA LYS A 49 -0.34 -10.22 -4.43
C LYS A 49 0.05 -9.41 -5.67
N ASP A 50 0.74 -8.28 -5.49
CA ASP A 50 1.24 -7.46 -6.61
C ASP A 50 2.49 -6.65 -6.20
N LYS A 51 3.23 -6.17 -7.20
CA LYS A 51 4.41 -5.32 -7.04
C LYS A 51 4.49 -4.24 -8.12
N GLY A 52 5.07 -3.10 -7.76
CA GLY A 52 5.27 -1.98 -8.69
C GLY A 52 5.29 -0.63 -7.98
N PRO A 53 5.28 0.47 -8.74
CA PRO A 53 5.14 1.80 -8.15
C PRO A 53 3.76 1.96 -7.52
N PHE A 54 3.65 2.70 -6.41
CA PHE A 54 2.38 2.85 -5.67
C PHE A 54 1.25 3.39 -6.55
N LYS A 55 1.55 4.32 -7.47
CA LYS A 55 0.57 4.80 -8.47
C LYS A 55 -0.09 3.69 -9.28
N LYS A 56 0.63 2.59 -9.58
CA LYS A 56 0.06 1.44 -10.27
C LYS A 56 -0.97 0.73 -9.39
N MET A 57 -0.71 0.63 -8.08
CA MET A 57 -1.64 0.02 -7.14
C MET A 57 -2.92 0.84 -7.04
N LEU A 58 -2.77 2.15 -6.90
CA LEU A 58 -3.87 3.11 -6.85
C LEU A 58 -4.78 3.03 -8.09
N LEU A 59 -4.20 2.87 -9.28
CA LEU A 59 -4.98 2.77 -10.52
C LEU A 59 -5.61 1.38 -10.75
N LYS A 60 -5.04 0.33 -10.15
CA LYS A 60 -5.44 -1.05 -10.40
C LYS A 60 -6.51 -1.54 -9.43
N TYR A 61 -6.51 -1.03 -8.19
CA TYR A 61 -7.29 -1.58 -7.11
C TYR A 61 -8.35 -0.58 -6.61
N PRO A 62 -9.65 -0.88 -6.81
CA PRO A 62 -10.73 0.05 -6.50
C PRO A 62 -10.84 0.50 -5.05
N PHE A 63 -10.42 -0.33 -4.10
CA PHE A 63 -10.48 -0.03 -2.66
C PHE A 63 -9.57 1.13 -2.22
N PHE A 64 -8.70 1.64 -3.11
CA PHE A 64 -7.96 2.89 -2.86
C PHE A 64 -8.73 4.14 -3.29
N HIS A 65 -9.90 3.97 -3.91
CA HIS A 65 -10.78 5.04 -4.41
C HIS A 65 -12.07 5.19 -3.60
N GLU A 66 -12.32 4.32 -2.62
CA GLU A 66 -13.48 4.42 -1.76
C GLU A 66 -13.29 5.60 -0.80
N ASP A 67 -13.79 6.76 -1.23
CA ASP A 67 -14.29 7.80 -0.34
C ASP A 67 -15.48 7.20 0.43
N ASP A 68 -15.68 7.61 1.68
CA ASP A 68 -16.76 7.22 2.60
C ASP A 68 -18.18 7.38 2.00
N ALA A 69 -18.55 6.56 1.02
CA ALA A 69 -19.85 6.49 0.40
C ALA A 69 -20.65 5.37 1.08
N ASP A 70 -21.09 5.64 2.31
CA ASP A 70 -22.50 5.52 2.74
C ASP A 70 -22.57 5.42 4.27
N ASP A 71 -22.39 6.57 4.95
CA ASP A 71 -22.87 6.77 6.32
C ASP A 71 -24.30 7.33 6.24
N SER A 72 -25.20 6.59 5.57
CA SER A 72 -26.60 6.97 5.39
C SER A 72 -27.50 5.72 5.34
N MET A 73 -27.69 5.10 6.52
CA MET A 73 -28.99 4.86 7.19
C MET A 73 -28.93 3.69 8.19
#